data_AF-A0A960XUQ5-F1
#
_entry.id   AF-A0A960XUQ5-F1
#
_cell.length_a   1.000
_cell.length_b   1.000
_cell.length_c   1.000
_cell.angle_alpha   90.00
_cell.angle_beta   90.00
_cell.angle_gamma   90.00
#
_symmetry.space_group_name_H-M   'P 1'
#
loop_
_entity.id
_entity.type
_entity.pdbx_description
1 polymer ?
#
loop_
_entity_poly.entity_id
_entity_poly.type
_entity_poly.pdbx_seq_one_letter_code
_entity_poly.pdbx_strand_id
1 'polypeptide(L)'
;MHAIIEAPAPPAPVPGLLLHCGAEIVRREELARIETPKPTDTWFPLAHEDLVREVEGQLTGAGFLIDSANHSLSHHGGRYFGILQVRLPNHEATGYSWVVGLRNSHDKSYPAGLVAGTRVFV
;
A
#
# COMPACT_ATOMS: atom_id res chain seq x y z
N MET A 1 23.41 -23.33 -27.72
CA MET A 1 22.32 -23.59 -26.76
C MET A 1 22.05 -22.31 -26.00
N HIS A 2 20.97 -21.60 -26.30
CA HIS A 2 20.53 -20.47 -25.46
C HIS A 2 19.53 -21.03 -24.45
N ALA A 3 19.91 -21.05 -23.18
CA ALA A 3 19.01 -21.42 -22.11
C ALA A 3 17.92 -20.34 -22.01
N ILE A 4 16.68 -20.73 -22.24
CA ILE A 4 15.51 -19.90 -21.95
C ILE A 4 15.48 -19.80 -20.43
N ILE A 5 15.80 -18.61 -19.90
CA ILE A 5 15.65 -18.35 -18.46
C ILE A 5 14.14 -18.33 -18.21
N GLU A 6 13.65 -19.37 -17.55
CA GLU A 6 12.26 -19.46 -17.12
C GLU A 6 12.02 -18.31 -16.12
N ALA A 7 11.13 -17.39 -16.47
CA ALA A 7 10.75 -16.32 -15.55
C ALA A 7 10.08 -16.95 -14.32
N PRO A 8 10.37 -16.49 -13.10
CA PRO A 8 9.69 -16.99 -11.91
C PRO A 8 8.18 -16.81 -12.04
N ALA A 9 7.42 -17.75 -11.48
CA ALA A 9 5.96 -17.69 -11.48
C ALA A 9 5.47 -16.36 -10.90
N PRO A 10 4.43 -15.74 -11.47
CA PRO A 10 3.93 -14.47 -10.96
C PRO A 10 3.44 -14.64 -9.52
N PRO A 11 3.62 -13.62 -8.66
CA PRO A 11 3.09 -13.67 -7.31
C PRO A 11 1.58 -13.86 -7.34
N ALA A 12 1.05 -14.53 -6.31
CA ALA A 12 -0.38 -14.72 -6.16
C ALA A 12 -1.11 -13.36 -6.17
N PRO A 13 -2.27 -13.24 -6.83
CA PRO A 13 -3.04 -12.01 -6.84
C PRO A 13 -3.38 -11.58 -5.42
N VAL A 14 -3.11 -10.32 -5.09
CA VAL A 14 -3.49 -9.74 -3.80
C VAL A 14 -4.78 -8.94 -3.99
N PRO A 15 -5.85 -9.26 -3.24
CA PRO A 15 -7.13 -8.59 -3.40
C PRO A 15 -7.01 -7.06 -3.33
N GLY A 16 -7.51 -6.39 -4.36
CA GLY A 16 -7.57 -4.92 -4.42
C GLY A 16 -6.29 -4.22 -4.83
N LEU A 17 -5.18 -4.93 -5.11
CA LEU A 17 -3.92 -4.33 -5.53
C LEU A 17 -3.52 -4.83 -6.92
N LEU A 18 -3.37 -3.90 -7.87
CA LEU A 18 -2.86 -4.19 -9.21
C LEU A 18 -1.40 -3.76 -9.29
N LEU A 19 -0.53 -4.73 -9.52
CA LEU A 19 0.91 -4.50 -9.60
C LEU A 19 1.38 -4.43 -11.05
N HIS A 20 2.15 -3.39 -11.35
CA HIS A 20 2.95 -3.32 -12.56
C HIS A 20 4.24 -4.16 -12.39
N CYS A 21 4.88 -4.50 -13.51
CA CYS A 21 6.21 -5.11 -13.54
C CYS A 21 7.18 -4.34 -12.62
N GLY A 22 7.88 -5.05 -11.74
CA GLY A 22 8.87 -4.46 -10.81
C GLY A 22 8.30 -3.94 -9.49
N ALA A 23 7.02 -4.17 -9.21
CA ALA A 23 6.46 -4.02 -7.88
C ALA A 23 6.38 -5.39 -7.17
N GLU A 24 6.63 -5.38 -5.87
CA GLU A 24 6.62 -6.55 -5.00
C GLU A 24 5.62 -6.34 -3.88
N ILE A 25 4.90 -7.40 -3.52
CA ILE A 25 4.06 -7.43 -2.32
C ILE A 25 4.99 -7.55 -1.13
N VAL A 26 4.78 -6.71 -0.14
CA VAL A 26 5.59 -6.71 1.08
C VAL A 26 4.70 -6.81 2.30
N ARG A 27 5.27 -7.31 3.39
CA ARG A 27 4.63 -7.31 4.69
C ARG A 27 4.69 -5.91 5.32
N ARG A 28 3.78 -5.66 6.24
CA ARG A 28 3.66 -4.38 6.95
C ARG A 28 4.97 -3.95 7.63
N GLU A 29 5.72 -4.91 8.17
CA GLU A 29 6.97 -4.68 8.90
C GLU A 29 8.16 -4.41 7.96
N GLU A 30 8.04 -4.77 6.68
CA GLU A 30 9.10 -4.55 5.70
C GLU A 30 9.16 -3.07 5.27
N LEU A 31 8.06 -2.33 5.45
CA LEU A 31 8.04 -0.87 5.24
C LEU A 31 9.00 -0.13 6.17
N ALA A 32 9.21 -0.62 7.39
CA ALA A 32 10.13 -0.05 8.38
C ALA A 32 11.60 -0.16 7.95
N ARG A 33 11.90 -1.07 7.01
CA ARG A 33 13.26 -1.31 6.51
C ARG A 33 13.64 -0.39 5.36
N ILE A 34 12.69 0.37 4.82
CA ILE A 34 12.93 1.30 3.73
C ILE A 34 13.51 2.60 4.31
N GLU A 35 14.75 2.90 3.93
CA GLU A 35 15.42 4.14 4.34
C GLU A 35 14.65 5.34 3.79
N THR A 36 14.27 6.25 4.70
CA THR A 36 13.69 7.53 4.29
C THR A 36 14.80 8.46 3.85
N PRO A 37 14.77 8.99 2.62
CA PRO A 37 15.82 9.88 2.13
C PRO A 37 15.99 11.12 3.02
N LYS A 38 17.17 11.74 2.96
CA LYS A 38 17.39 13.01 3.64
C LYS A 38 16.52 14.11 3.01
N PRO A 39 15.91 14.99 3.83
CA PRO A 39 15.18 16.13 3.30
C PRO A 39 16.10 17.08 2.54
N THR A 40 15.51 17.82 1.60
CA THR A 40 16.10 18.98 0.94
C THR A 40 15.33 20.23 1.33
N ASP A 41 15.82 21.42 1.00
CA ASP A 41 15.18 22.70 1.36
C ASP A 41 13.70 22.82 0.95
N THR A 42 13.28 22.11 -0.10
CA THR A 42 11.92 22.18 -0.66
C THR A 42 11.17 20.85 -0.64
N TRP A 43 11.74 19.79 -0.06
CA TRP A 43 11.11 18.46 -0.04
C TRP A 43 11.45 17.70 1.22
N PHE A 44 10.41 17.32 1.96
CA PHE A 44 10.46 16.63 3.23
C PHE A 44 9.82 15.25 3.06
N PRO A 45 10.62 14.20 2.80
CA PRO A 45 10.10 12.85 2.61
C PRO A 45 9.47 12.31 3.90
N LEU A 46 8.28 11.72 3.76
CA LEU A 46 7.61 10.99 4.83
C LEU A 46 7.96 9.50 4.73
N ALA A 47 8.34 8.86 5.84
CA ALA A 47 8.57 7.42 5.84
C ALA A 47 7.31 6.66 5.41
N HIS A 48 7.47 5.58 4.64
CA HIS A 48 6.33 4.77 4.22
C HIS A 48 5.60 4.17 5.43
N GLU A 49 6.34 3.64 6.41
CA GLU A 49 5.78 3.13 7.66
C GLU A 49 4.98 4.19 8.43
N ASP A 50 5.49 5.42 8.52
CA ASP A 50 4.84 6.50 9.29
C ASP A 50 3.49 6.88 8.69
N LEU A 51 3.40 6.97 7.36
CA LEU A 51 2.14 7.21 6.67
C LEU A 51 1.11 6.13 7.02
N VAL A 52 1.52 4.86 6.94
CA VAL A 52 0.62 3.74 7.18
C VAL A 52 0.19 3.70 8.64
N ARG A 53 1.13 3.87 9.58
CA ARG A 53 0.86 3.89 11.02
C ARG A 53 -0.12 5.00 11.39
N GLU A 54 0.07 6.20 10.83
CA GLU A 54 -0.82 7.33 11.07
C GLU A 54 -2.23 7.03 10.56
N VAL A 55 -2.35 6.52 9.33
CA VAL A 55 -3.66 6.19 8.76
C VAL A 55 -4.36 5.08 9.53
N GLU A 56 -3.65 4.01 9.91
CA GLU A 56 -4.18 2.92 10.74
C GLU A 56 -4.66 3.45 12.10
N GLY A 57 -3.87 4.32 12.74
CA GLY A 57 -4.22 4.97 14.00
C GLY A 57 -5.47 5.85 13.89
N GLN A 58 -5.58 6.65 12.84
CA GLN A 58 -6.75 7.52 12.62
C GLN A 58 -8.01 6.70 12.31
N LEU A 59 -7.90 5.65 11.51
CA LEU A 59 -9.02 4.77 11.19
C LEU A 59 -9.54 4.06 12.44
N THR A 60 -8.64 3.48 13.23
CA THR A 60 -9.00 2.79 14.47
C THR A 60 -9.55 3.76 15.52
N GLY A 61 -8.94 4.95 15.67
CA GLY A 61 -9.43 6.02 16.54
C GLY A 61 -10.81 6.55 16.14
N ALA A 62 -11.14 6.53 14.84
CA ALA A 62 -12.47 6.85 14.32
C ALA A 62 -13.48 5.69 14.43
N GLY A 63 -13.08 4.55 15.00
CA GLY A 63 -13.95 3.39 15.23
C GLY A 63 -14.05 2.41 14.06
N PHE A 64 -13.21 2.53 13.04
CA PHE A 64 -13.14 1.52 11.98
C PHE A 64 -12.36 0.29 12.42
N LEU A 65 -12.78 -0.87 11.91
CA LEU A 65 -12.03 -2.11 11.92
C LEU A 65 -11.32 -2.26 10.58
N ILE A 66 -10.05 -2.62 10.61
CA ILE A 66 -9.25 -2.89 9.41
C ILE A 66 -9.29 -4.40 9.17
N ASP A 67 -10.00 -4.84 8.13
CA ASP A 67 -10.17 -6.26 7.82
C ASP A 67 -8.96 -6.85 7.10
N SER A 68 -8.30 -6.04 6.27
CA SER A 68 -7.09 -6.43 5.56
C SER A 68 -6.27 -5.21 5.18
N ALA A 69 -4.95 -5.33 5.22
CA ALA A 69 -4.03 -4.34 4.69
C ALA A 69 -3.02 -5.02 3.76
N ASN A 70 -2.97 -4.56 2.51
CA ASN A 70 -2.08 -5.07 1.49
C ASN A 70 -1.11 -3.96 1.10
N HIS A 71 0.17 -4.30 0.98
CA HIS A 71 1.25 -3.34 0.74
C HIS A 71 2.10 -3.79 -0.45
N SER A 72 2.57 -2.82 -1.23
CA SER A 72 3.58 -3.05 -2.24
C SER A 72 4.62 -1.95 -2.28
N LEU A 73 5.81 -2.37 -2.71
CA LEU A 73 6.93 -1.49 -3.00
C LEU A 73 7.38 -1.71 -4.43
N SER A 74 7.88 -0.67 -5.06
CA SER A 74 8.54 -0.76 -6.37
C SER A 74 9.73 0.19 -6.41
N HIS A 75 10.52 0.12 -7.49
CA HIS A 75 11.67 1.00 -7.69
C HIS A 75 12.63 0.96 -6.50
N HIS A 76 12.98 -0.25 -6.07
CA HIS A 76 13.87 -0.49 -4.92
C HIS A 76 13.38 0.15 -3.62
N GLY A 77 12.08 0.11 -3.36
CA GLY A 77 11.46 0.70 -2.17
C GLY A 77 11.12 2.18 -2.30
N GLY A 78 11.50 2.83 -3.40
CA GLY A 78 11.25 4.26 -3.59
C GLY A 78 9.78 4.64 -3.79
N ARG A 79 8.90 3.66 -4.01
CA ARG A 79 7.48 3.89 -4.31
C ARG A 79 6.61 2.88 -3.59
N TYR A 80 5.73 3.39 -2.74
CA TYR A 80 4.79 2.62 -1.95
C TYR A 80 3.36 2.79 -2.46
N PHE A 81 2.63 1.67 -2.49
CA PHE A 81 1.17 1.63 -2.59
C PHE A 81 0.61 0.68 -1.54
N GLY A 82 -0.54 1.02 -0.99
CA GLY A 82 -1.27 0.11 -0.11
C GLY A 82 -2.77 0.24 -0.26
N ILE A 83 -3.48 -0.80 0.13
CA ILE A 83 -4.93 -0.79 0.21
C ILE A 83 -5.37 -1.42 1.52
N LEU A 84 -6.20 -0.68 2.26
CA LEU A 84 -6.80 -1.11 3.52
C LEU A 84 -8.28 -1.33 3.26
N GLN A 85 -8.77 -2.54 3.53
CA GLN A 85 -10.22 -2.78 3.60
C GLN A 85 -10.68 -2.47 5.01
N VAL A 86 -11.72 -1.66 5.14
CA VAL A 86 -12.23 -1.19 6.42
C VAL A 86 -13.73 -1.40 6.54
N ARG A 87 -14.23 -1.46 7.77
CA ARG A 87 -15.66 -1.49 8.08
C ARG A 87 -15.94 -0.84 9.43
N LEU A 88 -17.19 -0.43 9.65
CA LEU A 88 -17.65 -0.08 10.99
C LEU A 88 -18.11 -1.34 11.74
N PRO A 89 -17.99 -1.38 13.08
CA PRO A 89 -18.59 -2.41 13.91
C PRO A 89 -20.08 -2.58 13.58
N ASN A 90 -20.56 -3.82 13.55
CA ASN A 90 -21.95 -4.18 13.27
C ASN A 90 -22.49 -3.73 11.89
N HIS A 91 -21.61 -3.34 10.96
CA HIS A 91 -22.00 -2.98 9.60
C HIS A 91 -21.34 -3.93 8.60
N GLU A 92 -22.05 -4.99 8.23
CA GLU A 92 -21.65 -5.84 7.10
C GLU A 92 -22.19 -5.24 5.80
N ALA A 93 -21.29 -4.72 4.96
CA ALA A 93 -21.68 -4.22 3.65
C ALA A 93 -22.01 -5.41 2.73
N THR A 94 -23.27 -5.51 2.30
CA THR A 94 -23.70 -6.51 1.33
C THR A 94 -23.38 -6.02 -0.09
N GLY A 95 -22.47 -6.70 -0.79
CA GLY A 95 -22.16 -6.46 -2.20
C GLY A 95 -21.03 -5.47 -2.49
N TYR A 96 -20.41 -4.87 -1.47
CA TYR A 96 -19.22 -4.02 -1.62
C TYR A 96 -18.42 -3.97 -0.31
N SER A 97 -17.19 -3.47 -0.36
CA SER A 97 -16.38 -3.20 0.84
C SER A 97 -15.84 -1.77 0.80
N TRP A 98 -15.67 -1.14 1.96
CA TRP A 98 -15.02 0.17 2.03
C TRP A 98 -13.51 -0.02 1.99
N VAL A 99 -12.82 0.84 1.25
CA VAL A 99 -11.37 0.77 1.10
C VAL A 99 -10.72 2.14 1.24
N VAL A 100 -9.53 2.15 1.81
CA VAL A 100 -8.61 3.29 1.83
C VAL A 100 -7.36 2.90 1.04
N GLY A 101 -7.12 3.60 -0.07
CA GLY A 101 -5.90 3.45 -0.86
C GLY A 101 -4.84 4.44 -0.39
N LEU A 102 -3.60 3.98 -0.28
CA LEU A 102 -2.44 4.79 0.13
C LEU A 102 -1.39 4.79 -0.96
N ARG A 103 -0.69 5.91 -1.08
CA ARG A 103 0.52 6.03 -1.90
C ARG A 103 1.55 6.93 -1.25
N ASN A 104 2.82 6.65 -1.47
CA ASN A 104 3.93 7.51 -1.08
C ASN A 104 5.14 7.28 -2.00
N SER A 105 5.99 8.29 -2.17
CA SER A 105 7.25 8.13 -2.92
C SER A 105 8.42 8.81 -2.22
N HIS A 106 9.56 8.14 -2.29
CA HIS A 106 10.88 8.60 -1.85
C HIS A 106 11.75 9.04 -3.04
N ASP A 107 11.22 8.98 -4.27
CA ASP A 107 11.90 9.42 -5.49
C ASP A 107 11.27 10.68 -6.11
N LYS A 108 10.43 11.40 -5.35
CA LYS A 108 9.72 12.63 -5.76
C LYS A 108 8.73 12.44 -6.93
N SER A 109 8.36 11.22 -7.29
CA SER A 109 7.40 10.96 -8.37
C SER A 109 5.99 11.42 -8.04
N TYR A 110 5.61 11.40 -6.75
CA TYR A 110 4.33 11.88 -6.25
C TYR A 110 4.36 12.09 -4.73
N PRO A 111 3.57 13.02 -4.19
CA PRO A 111 3.48 13.20 -2.74
C PRO A 111 2.78 12.00 -2.07
N ALA A 112 3.00 11.86 -0.77
CA ALA A 112 2.16 11.01 0.07
C ALA A 112 0.68 11.40 -0.08
N GLY A 113 -0.21 10.43 -0.16
CA GLY A 113 -1.63 10.68 -0.31
C GLY A 113 -2.48 9.46 -0.03
N LEU A 114 -3.76 9.72 0.21
CA LEU A 114 -4.77 8.69 0.42
C LEU A 114 -6.01 8.96 -0.43
N VAL A 115 -6.77 7.91 -0.68
CA VAL A 115 -8.09 7.95 -1.31
C VAL A 115 -9.03 7.03 -0.55
N ALA A 116 -10.29 7.41 -0.40
CA ALA A 116 -11.34 6.56 0.13
C ALA A 116 -12.30 6.18 -1.00
N GLY A 117 -12.79 4.93 -0.98
CA GLY A 117 -13.71 4.45 -2.00
C GLY A 117 -14.36 3.14 -1.62
N THR A 118 -15.03 2.54 -2.58
CA THR A 118 -15.65 1.22 -2.46
C THR A 118 -14.99 0.23 -3.40
N ARG A 119 -14.81 -1.00 -2.94
CA ARG A 119 -14.41 -2.14 -3.76
C ARG A 119 -15.66 -2.97 -4.05
N VAL A 120 -15.97 -3.11 -5.33
CA VAL A 120 -17.05 -3.97 -5.84
C VAL A 120 -16.44 -5.07 -6.69
N PHE A 121 -17.07 -6.25 -6.70
CA PHE A 121 -16.74 -7.34 -7.60
C PHE A 121 -18.05 -7.80 -8.25
N VAL A 122 -18.05 -7.91 -9.59
CA VAL A 122 -19.23 -8.25 -10.40
C VAL A 122 -18.94 -9.48 -11.24
#